data_AF-A0A7S3IT42-F1
#
_entry.id   AF-A0A7S3IT42-F1
#
_cell.length_a   1.000
_cell.length_b   1.000
_cell.length_c   1.000
_cell.angle_alpha   90.00
_cell.angle_beta   90.00
_cell.angle_gamma   90.00
#
_symmetry.space_group_name_H-M   'P 1'
#
loop_
_entity.id
_entity.type
_entity.pdbx_description
1 polymer ?
#
loop_
_entity_poly.entity_id
_entity_poly.type
_entity_poly.pdbx_seq_one_letter_code
_entity_poly.pdbx_strand_id
1 'polypeptide(L)'
;METNDMYYPMVKQASIDIHFPPEVTEANLIPMRPPGVAMGEVGSFEWERAGLGVWRMSPWELMKDDQDKSCEKLVLQGTLKSEDPVFSADFVAVVNAAIHKFSFSGARIDKLEVNQKPGVSTAGLQQFRDDPSINRTVRSMAYAKNIEFRFQ
;
A
#
# COMPACT_ATOMS: atom_id res chain seq x y z
N MET A 1 -6.49 -7.97 31.36
CA MET A 1 -5.38 -7.89 30.39
C MET A 1 -6.02 -7.52 29.06
N GLU A 2 -6.01 -6.26 28.70
CA GLU A 2 -6.39 -5.85 27.33
C GLU A 2 -5.23 -6.28 26.44
N THR A 3 -5.50 -7.17 25.49
CA THR A 3 -4.58 -7.42 24.39
C THR A 3 -4.45 -6.10 23.66
N ASN A 4 -3.27 -5.47 23.77
CA ASN A 4 -2.87 -4.43 22.83
C ASN A 4 -2.77 -5.13 21.47
N ASP A 5 -3.89 -5.19 20.75
CA ASP A 5 -3.90 -5.53 19.34
C ASP A 5 -3.05 -4.46 18.65
N MET A 6 -1.76 -4.73 18.52
CA MET A 6 -0.86 -3.91 17.70
C MET A 6 -1.40 -4.00 16.28
N TYR A 7 -2.17 -2.98 15.89
CA TYR A 7 -2.77 -2.91 14.57
C TYR A 7 -1.70 -2.52 13.55
N TYR A 8 -1.17 -3.53 12.86
CA TYR A 8 -0.16 -3.34 11.83
C TYR A 8 -0.72 -2.65 10.57
N PRO A 9 0.14 -1.94 9.80
CA PRO A 9 -0.20 -1.44 8.48
C PRO A 9 -0.74 -2.57 7.60
N MET A 10 -1.74 -2.30 6.77
CA MET A 10 -2.28 -3.29 5.85
C MET A 10 -2.39 -2.70 4.44
N VAL A 11 -1.79 -3.36 3.46
CA VAL A 11 -1.97 -3.00 2.05
C VAL A 11 -3.34 -3.49 1.61
N LYS A 12 -4.28 -2.55 1.44
CA LYS A 12 -5.63 -2.87 0.97
C LYS A 12 -5.67 -3.17 -0.51
N GLN A 13 -4.85 -2.45 -1.27
CA GLN A 13 -4.78 -2.55 -2.71
C GLN A 13 -3.40 -2.05 -3.13
N ALA A 14 -2.78 -2.76 -4.06
CA ALA A 14 -1.58 -2.29 -4.75
C ALA A 14 -1.69 -2.63 -6.23
N SER A 15 -1.22 -1.69 -7.06
CA SER A 15 -0.98 -1.92 -8.48
C SER A 15 0.43 -1.45 -8.83
N ILE A 16 1.05 -2.16 -9.76
CA ILE A 16 2.35 -1.80 -10.31
C ILE A 16 2.19 -1.72 -11.82
N ASP A 17 2.35 -0.53 -12.36
CA ASP A 17 2.35 -0.29 -13.79
C ASP A 17 3.80 -0.46 -14.27
N ILE A 18 4.04 -1.40 -15.16
CA ILE A 18 5.38 -1.74 -15.66
C ILE A 18 5.45 -1.27 -17.10
N HIS A 19 6.27 -0.24 -17.32
CA HIS A 19 6.62 0.25 -18.64
C HIS A 19 7.82 -0.52 -19.17
N PHE A 20 7.59 -1.20 -20.29
CA PHE A 20 8.61 -1.99 -20.97
C PHE A 20 9.25 -1.16 -22.09
N PRO A 21 10.50 -1.45 -22.44
CA PRO A 21 11.14 -0.93 -23.65
C PRO A 21 10.26 -1.14 -24.89
N PRO A 22 10.31 -0.23 -25.88
CA PRO A 22 9.48 -0.31 -27.07
C PRO A 22 9.73 -1.58 -27.91
N GLU A 23 10.89 -2.21 -27.76
CA GLU A 23 11.25 -3.45 -28.44
C GLU A 23 10.49 -4.67 -27.88
N VAL A 24 9.93 -4.58 -26.66
CA VAL A 24 9.15 -5.65 -26.04
C VAL A 24 7.72 -5.61 -26.56
N THR A 25 7.34 -6.65 -27.31
CA THR A 25 6.02 -6.77 -27.94
C THR A 25 5.01 -7.52 -27.08
N GLU A 26 5.48 -8.36 -26.16
CA GLU A 26 4.64 -9.17 -25.28
C GLU A 26 5.40 -9.49 -23.98
N ALA A 27 4.68 -9.52 -22.86
CA ALA A 27 5.19 -10.03 -21.59
C ALA A 27 4.20 -11.04 -21.00
N ASN A 28 4.69 -12.23 -20.70
CA ASN A 28 3.93 -13.28 -20.02
C ASN A 28 4.55 -13.50 -18.66
N LEU A 29 4.00 -12.81 -17.65
CA LEU A 29 4.55 -12.78 -16.30
C LEU A 29 3.54 -13.30 -15.28
N ILE A 30 4.04 -14.01 -14.27
CA ILE A 30 3.25 -14.70 -13.26
C ILE A 30 3.64 -14.16 -11.88
N PRO A 31 2.68 -13.58 -11.13
CA PRO A 31 2.88 -13.22 -9.73
C PRO A 31 3.09 -14.46 -8.87
N MET A 32 4.14 -14.47 -8.06
CA MET A 32 4.47 -15.60 -7.19
C MET A 32 5.08 -15.17 -5.86
N ARG A 33 4.93 -16.05 -4.87
CA ARG A 33 5.66 -15.97 -3.60
C ARG A 33 7.01 -16.69 -3.75
N PRO A 34 8.08 -16.21 -3.07
CA PRO A 34 9.35 -16.91 -2.99
C PRO A 34 9.19 -18.34 -2.45
N PRO A 35 10.10 -19.26 -2.81
CA PRO A 35 10.12 -20.61 -2.27
C PRO A 35 10.13 -20.59 -0.73
N GLY A 36 9.27 -21.39 -0.10
CA GLY A 36 9.20 -21.51 1.36
C GLY A 36 8.10 -20.68 2.05
N VAL A 37 7.31 -19.89 1.30
CA VAL A 37 6.12 -19.19 1.80
C VAL A 37 4.85 -19.97 1.38
N ALA A 38 3.84 -20.02 2.25
CA ALA A 38 2.57 -20.71 1.98
C ALA A 38 1.96 -20.30 0.63
N MET A 39 1.43 -21.28 -0.12
CA MET A 39 0.78 -21.04 -1.41
C MET A 39 -0.50 -20.23 -1.24
N GLY A 40 -0.65 -19.18 -2.05
CA GLY A 40 -1.84 -18.35 -2.14
C GLY A 40 -1.71 -17.39 -3.31
N GLU A 41 -2.83 -17.00 -3.94
CA GLU A 41 -2.83 -16.05 -5.04
C GLU A 41 -2.28 -14.69 -4.58
N VAL A 42 -1.31 -14.17 -5.33
CA VAL A 42 -0.59 -12.92 -5.05
C VAL A 42 -1.17 -11.74 -5.84
N GLY A 43 -2.09 -12.04 -6.76
CA GLY A 43 -2.65 -11.10 -7.71
C GLY A 43 -2.57 -11.62 -9.15
N SER A 44 -2.82 -10.73 -10.10
CA SER A 44 -2.79 -11.01 -11.54
C SER A 44 -1.92 -9.99 -12.27
N PHE A 45 -1.23 -10.45 -13.31
CA PHE A 45 -0.56 -9.58 -14.26
C PHE A 45 -1.31 -9.61 -15.59
N GLU A 46 -1.50 -8.43 -16.17
CA GLU A 46 -2.18 -8.24 -17.45
C GLU A 46 -1.31 -7.40 -18.38
N TRP A 47 -1.08 -7.90 -19.60
CA TRP A 47 -0.46 -7.13 -20.68
C TRP A 47 -1.54 -6.26 -21.33
N GLU A 48 -1.57 -4.98 -20.95
CA GLU A 48 -2.63 -4.05 -21.37
C GLU A 48 -2.41 -3.58 -22.82
N ARG A 49 -1.17 -3.23 -23.17
CA ARG A 49 -0.78 -2.78 -24.52
C ARG A 49 0.72 -2.87 -24.71
N ALA A 50 1.18 -2.67 -25.95
CA ALA A 50 2.61 -2.59 -26.26
C ALA A 50 3.33 -1.61 -25.32
N GLY A 51 4.39 -2.09 -24.67
CA GLY A 51 5.18 -1.31 -23.71
C GLY A 51 4.54 -1.10 -22.33
N LEU A 52 3.39 -1.71 -22.01
CA LEU A 52 2.73 -1.56 -20.71
C LEU A 52 2.05 -2.84 -20.23
N GLY A 53 2.51 -3.33 -19.08
CA GLY A 53 1.81 -4.35 -18.29
C GLY A 53 1.40 -3.81 -16.93
N VAL A 54 0.34 -4.37 -16.34
CA VAL A 54 -0.16 -3.97 -15.02
C VAL A 54 -0.23 -5.20 -14.13
N TRP A 55 0.45 -5.14 -12.98
CA TRP A 55 0.31 -6.12 -11.92
C TRP A 55 -0.65 -5.59 -10.86
N ARG A 56 -1.81 -6.24 -10.71
CA ARG A 56 -2.78 -5.96 -9.64
C ARG A 56 -2.61 -6.99 -8.54
N MET A 57 -2.31 -6.53 -7.34
CA MET A 57 -2.08 -7.42 -6.21
C MET A 57 -3.35 -7.56 -5.38
N SER A 58 -3.66 -8.79 -4.96
CA SER A 58 -4.76 -9.07 -4.03
C SER A 58 -4.48 -8.40 -2.68
N PRO A 59 -5.48 -8.02 -1.86
CA PRO A 59 -5.20 -7.47 -0.53
C PRO A 59 -4.38 -8.46 0.30
N TRP A 60 -3.30 -8.01 0.93
CA TRP A 60 -2.54 -8.83 1.88
C TRP A 60 -2.30 -8.09 3.19
N GLU A 61 -2.36 -8.83 4.29
CA GLU A 61 -2.01 -8.33 5.60
C GLU A 61 -0.48 -8.29 5.69
N LEU A 62 0.10 -7.09 5.76
CA LEU A 62 1.49 -6.97 6.17
C LEU A 62 1.53 -7.32 7.66
N MET A 63 2.15 -8.46 7.98
CA MET A 63 2.64 -8.82 9.31
C MET A 63 1.54 -9.15 10.33
N LYS A 64 1.32 -10.45 10.56
CA LYS A 64 0.84 -10.95 11.85
C LYS A 64 2.06 -11.54 12.56
N ASP A 65 2.42 -10.93 13.69
CA ASP A 65 3.45 -11.34 14.63
C ASP A 65 4.93 -11.21 14.21
N ASP A 66 5.57 -10.19 14.78
CA ASP A 66 6.80 -10.35 15.56
C ASP A 66 8.14 -10.68 14.86
N GLN A 67 8.38 -10.22 13.62
CA GLN A 67 9.74 -10.26 13.08
C GLN A 67 10.15 -9.01 12.31
N ASP A 68 11.19 -8.34 12.82
CA ASP A 68 12.15 -7.47 12.10
C ASP A 68 12.80 -8.14 10.85
N LYS A 69 12.27 -9.28 10.37
CA LYS A 69 12.83 -10.10 9.28
C LYS A 69 11.84 -10.48 8.18
N SER A 70 10.54 -10.22 8.30
CA SER A 70 9.57 -10.60 7.27
C SER A 70 9.16 -9.42 6.39
N CYS A 71 10.09 -8.90 5.59
CA CYS A 71 9.68 -8.29 4.33
C CYS A 71 9.15 -9.41 3.45
N GLU A 72 7.84 -9.65 3.46
CA GLU A 72 7.20 -10.57 2.52
C GLU A 72 7.51 -10.08 1.10
N LYS A 73 8.38 -10.81 0.41
CA LYS A 73 8.77 -10.48 -0.97
C LYS A 73 7.74 -11.12 -1.88
N LEU A 74 7.24 -10.35 -2.83
CA LEU A 74 6.43 -10.84 -3.93
C LEU A 74 7.24 -10.67 -5.21
N VAL A 75 7.22 -11.67 -6.08
CA VAL A 75 8.04 -11.69 -7.29
C VAL A 75 7.13 -11.83 -8.50
N LEU A 76 7.46 -11.12 -9.57
CA LEU A 76 6.84 -11.27 -10.87
C LEU A 76 7.86 -11.96 -11.79
N GLN A 77 7.57 -13.17 -12.25
CA GLN A 77 8.50 -13.97 -13.05
C GLN A 77 7.85 -14.45 -14.34
N GLY A 78 8.61 -14.46 -15.44
CA GLY A 78 8.14 -15.03 -16.69
C GLY A 78 9.02 -14.69 -17.88
N THR A 79 8.42 -14.58 -19.06
CA THR A 79 9.12 -14.41 -20.33
C THR A 79 8.69 -13.13 -21.04
N LEU A 80 9.65 -12.47 -21.68
CA LEU A 80 9.43 -11.33 -22.56
C LEU A 80 9.66 -11.76 -24.01
N LYS A 81 8.84 -11.24 -24.92
CA LYS A 81 9.01 -11.38 -26.36
C LYS A 81 9.45 -10.04 -26.92
N SER A 82 10.51 -10.05 -27.73
CA SER A 82 11.04 -8.85 -28.37
C SER A 82 11.27 -9.08 -29.86
N GLU A 83 11.13 -8.02 -30.65
CA GLU A 83 11.55 -8.00 -32.06
C GLU A 83 13.06 -7.84 -32.20
N ASP A 84 13.73 -7.25 -31.20
CA ASP A 84 15.18 -7.10 -31.16
C ASP A 84 15.79 -8.15 -30.21
N PRO A 85 16.68 -9.04 -30.69
CA PRO A 85 17.39 -9.96 -29.81
C PRO A 85 18.32 -9.26 -28.81
N VAL A 86 18.64 -7.98 -29.01
CA VAL A 86 19.46 -7.14 -28.13
C VAL A 86 18.68 -5.88 -27.78
N PHE A 87 17.73 -5.99 -26.85
CA PHE A 87 16.99 -4.84 -26.33
C PHE A 87 17.58 -4.34 -24.99
N SER A 88 17.38 -3.06 -24.70
CA SER A 88 17.77 -2.48 -23.41
C SER A 88 16.90 -3.07 -22.29
N ALA A 89 17.50 -3.39 -21.14
CA ALA A 89 16.76 -3.83 -19.95
C ALA A 89 16.17 -2.66 -19.14
N ASP A 90 15.93 -1.51 -19.79
CA ASP A 90 15.40 -0.32 -19.16
C ASP A 90 13.89 -0.45 -18.90
N PHE A 91 13.52 -0.92 -17.70
CA PHE A 91 12.12 -0.98 -17.28
C PHE A 91 11.82 0.15 -16.29
N VAL A 92 10.59 0.66 -16.33
CA VAL A 92 10.09 1.59 -15.31
C VAL A 92 8.88 0.96 -14.63
N ALA A 93 8.94 0.79 -13.32
CA ALA A 93 7.81 0.34 -12.51
C ALA A 93 7.24 1.50 -11.71
N VAL A 94 5.94 1.72 -11.81
CA VAL A 94 5.20 2.77 -11.09
C VAL A 94 4.28 2.10 -10.09
N VAL A 95 4.58 2.25 -8.81
CA VAL A 95 3.84 1.64 -7.71
C VAL A 95 2.76 2.60 -7.20
N ASN A 96 1.54 2.07 -7.10
CA ASN A 96 0.39 2.72 -6.50
C ASN A 96 -0.18 1.80 -5.41
N ALA A 97 -0.30 2.28 -4.18
CA ALA A 97 -0.80 1.47 -3.07
C ALA A 97 -1.65 2.27 -2.08
N ALA A 98 -2.70 1.63 -1.56
CA ALA A 98 -3.51 2.12 -0.46
C ALA A 98 -3.20 1.31 0.80
N ILE A 99 -2.70 2.00 1.82
CA ILE A 99 -2.21 1.40 3.07
C ILE A 99 -3.07 1.89 4.23
N HIS A 100 -3.81 0.97 4.85
CA HIS A 100 -4.61 1.23 6.03
C HIS A 100 -3.74 1.32 7.28
N LYS A 101 -4.17 2.14 8.24
CA LYS A 101 -3.53 2.28 9.56
C LYS A 101 -2.04 2.64 9.47
N PHE A 102 -1.68 3.37 8.43
CA PHE A 102 -0.32 3.83 8.16
C PHE A 102 -0.29 5.34 7.92
N SER A 103 0.88 5.95 8.13
CA SER A 103 1.16 7.34 7.79
C SER A 103 2.61 7.45 7.36
N PHE A 104 2.87 7.97 6.15
CA PHE A 104 4.24 8.17 5.64
C PHE A 104 5.03 9.19 6.47
N SER A 105 4.35 10.14 7.12
CA SER A 105 4.99 11.12 7.99
C SER A 105 5.26 10.60 9.40
N GLY A 106 4.78 9.40 9.73
CA GLY A 106 4.78 8.89 11.11
C GLY A 106 3.79 9.60 12.04
N ALA A 107 3.03 10.59 11.55
CA ALA A 107 2.06 11.32 12.37
C ALA A 107 0.96 10.39 12.90
N ARG A 108 0.65 10.56 14.19
CA ARG A 108 -0.43 9.86 14.89
C ARG A 108 -1.38 10.88 15.51
N ILE A 109 -2.67 10.55 15.52
CA ILE A 109 -3.68 11.34 16.23
C ILE A 109 -3.76 10.77 17.64
N ASP A 110 -3.16 11.46 18.59
CA ASP A 110 -3.12 11.01 19.99
C ASP A 110 -4.44 11.30 20.72
N LYS A 111 -5.05 12.46 20.45
CA LYS A 111 -6.31 12.87 21.08
C LYS A 111 -7.16 13.72 20.14
N LEU A 112 -8.47 13.49 20.15
CA LEU A 112 -9.46 14.34 19.47
C LEU A 112 -10.47 14.83 20.50
N GLU A 113 -10.35 16.10 20.89
CA GLU A 113 -11.27 16.74 21.82
C GLU A 113 -12.36 17.51 21.08
N VAL A 114 -13.62 17.27 21.46
CA VAL A 114 -14.77 18.05 20.96
C VAL A 114 -15.40 18.72 22.16
N ASN A 115 -15.33 20.05 22.15
CA ASN A 115 -15.94 20.87 23.18
C ASN A 115 -17.17 21.54 22.59
N GLN A 116 -18.36 21.19 23.10
CA GLN A 116 -19.56 21.95 22.77
C GLN A 116 -19.57 23.23 23.60
N LYS A 117 -19.63 24.40 22.95
CA LYS A 117 -19.97 25.62 23.68
C LYS A 117 -21.42 25.47 24.18
N PRO A 118 -21.68 25.56 25.48
CA PRO A 118 -23.06 25.80 25.92
C PRO A 118 -23.50 27.11 25.27
N GLY A 119 -24.67 27.10 24.63
CA GLY A 119 -25.26 28.30 24.08
C GLY A 119 -25.35 29.37 25.18
N VAL A 120 -24.70 30.51 24.93
CA VAL A 120 -24.85 31.78 25.67
C VAL A 120 -24.36 31.76 27.13
N SER A 121 -23.10 32.15 27.37
CA SER A 121 -22.75 33.21 28.35
C SER A 121 -21.24 33.48 28.37
N THR A 122 -20.91 34.72 28.71
CA THR A 122 -19.60 35.40 28.66
C THR A 122 -18.61 34.97 29.76
N ALA A 123 -18.67 33.73 30.24
CA ALA A 123 -17.79 33.24 31.30
C ALA A 123 -16.80 32.18 30.81
N GLY A 124 -15.59 32.66 30.44
CA GLY A 124 -14.34 31.94 30.67
C GLY A 124 -13.98 30.80 29.71
N LEU A 125 -12.83 30.94 29.07
CA LEU A 125 -12.12 29.87 28.34
C LEU A 125 -11.76 28.62 29.21
N GLN A 126 -12.27 28.51 30.44
CA GLN A 126 -11.97 27.46 31.42
C GLN A 126 -12.95 26.27 31.41
N GLN A 127 -14.00 26.28 30.56
CA GLN A 127 -15.03 25.23 30.54
C GLN A 127 -15.03 24.35 29.28
N PHE A 128 -13.96 24.38 28.48
CA PHE A 128 -13.81 23.43 27.37
C PHE A 128 -13.40 22.06 27.93
N ARG A 129 -14.40 21.25 28.28
CA ARG A 129 -14.21 19.83 28.61
C ARG A 129 -14.68 18.98 27.43
N ASP A 130 -13.89 17.94 27.14
CA ASP A 130 -14.21 16.98 26.10
C ASP A 130 -15.55 16.28 26.39
N ASP A 131 -16.42 16.20 25.38
CA ASP A 131 -17.75 15.59 25.51
C ASP A 131 -17.67 14.06 25.39
N PRO A 132 -17.93 13.29 26.47
CA PRO A 132 -17.85 11.83 26.46
C PRO A 132 -19.03 11.16 25.74
N SER A 133 -20.09 11.89 25.41
CA SER A 133 -21.25 11.34 24.68
C SER A 133 -20.99 11.19 23.18
N ILE A 134 -19.94 11.83 22.66
CA ILE A 134 -19.58 11.79 21.24
C ILE A 134 -18.67 10.57 20.99
N ASN A 135 -19.16 9.62 20.20
CA ASN A 135 -18.32 8.54 19.71
C ASN A 135 -17.40 9.04 18.58
N ARG A 136 -16.09 8.81 18.73
CA ARG A 136 -15.06 9.30 17.80
C ARG A 136 -14.37 8.09 17.17
N THR A 137 -14.24 8.10 15.85
CA THR A 137 -13.51 7.07 15.12
C THR A 137 -12.55 7.73 14.15
N VAL A 138 -11.27 7.42 14.28
CA VAL A 138 -10.23 7.87 13.34
C VAL A 138 -9.90 6.70 12.42
N ARG A 139 -9.91 6.95 11.11
CA ARG A 139 -9.43 6.00 10.09
C ARG A 139 -8.25 6.65 9.39
N SER A 140 -7.06 6.05 9.52
CA SER A 140 -5.90 6.46 8.74
C SER A 140 -5.82 5.64 7.45
N MET A 141 -5.66 6.33 6.33
CA MET A 141 -5.33 5.74 5.06
C MET A 141 -4.23 6.56 4.40
N ALA A 142 -3.15 5.89 4.03
CA ALA A 142 -2.03 6.45 3.31
C ALA A 142 -2.05 5.95 1.87
N TYR A 143 -1.84 6.85 0.91
CA TYR A 143 -1.78 6.51 -0.51
C TYR A 143 -0.36 6.77 -1.02
N ALA A 144 0.34 5.70 -1.40
CA ALA A 144 1.50 5.81 -2.27
C ALA A 144 0.97 5.94 -3.70
N LYS A 145 1.31 7.03 -4.39
CA LYS A 145 0.93 7.26 -5.78
C LYS A 145 2.16 7.61 -6.58
N ASN A 146 2.28 7.03 -7.77
CA ASN A 146 3.36 7.30 -8.72
C ASN A 146 4.76 7.12 -8.12
N ILE A 147 4.95 6.08 -7.30
CA ILE A 147 6.29 5.78 -6.78
C ILE A 147 7.07 5.05 -7.87
N GLU A 148 7.99 5.76 -8.49
CA GLU A 148 8.73 5.30 -9.66
C GLU A 148 10.02 4.55 -9.27
N PHE A 149 10.24 3.41 -9.89
CA PHE A 149 11.47 2.64 -9.86
C PHE A 149 11.98 2.46 -11.28
N ARG A 150 13.23 2.81 -11.52
CA ARG A 150 13.91 2.59 -12.80
C ARG A 150 14.92 1.47 -12.65
N PHE A 151 14.87 0.53 -13.58
CA PHE A 151 15.83 -0.56 -13.71
C PHE A 151 16.70 -0.27 -14.92
N GLN A 152 18.01 -0.31 -14.75
CA GLN A 152 19.04 -0.04 -15.77
C GLN A 152 20.08 -1.16 -15.74
#